data_AF-A0A164BE16-F1
#
_entry.id   AF-A0A164BE16-F1
#
_cell.length_a   1.000
_cell.length_b   1.000
_cell.length_c   1.000
_cell.angle_alpha   90.00
_cell.angle_beta   90.00
_cell.angle_gamma   90.00
#
_symmetry.space_group_name_H-M   'P 1'
#
loop_
_entity.id
_entity.type
_entity.pdbx_description
1 polymer ?
#
loop_
_entity_poly.entity_id
_entity_poly.type
_entity_poly.pdbx_seq_one_letter_code
_entity_poly.pdbx_strand_id
1 'polypeptide(L)'
;MTIVADNVSTETRRAQLRSDVNLAARVIPTHYPLETFIAVNPLAGLESMPFEQAVRRAGDLYGSAGVLDETTFRALYRSGRITDADLESTLRLRYPTLLDGEPVRMGTRVLTPSQLLRGDLLHGSLAPKPLRRNMTQSEQVAPQVAGQVDAQAARWCAAFFGSPAAGWPMPDHHLGFYRAWRTLAPGDHKLSRRVRASLRKAPTRADDAALQALHQLGVADDDRIIYLQAHLTRLPGWAAHVRWSAERGTGVDLLDYLAMRLTYEAVLLSHNTFSVPDEPVAATRPRIPSARERAAALDENGGSTR
;
A
#
# COMPACT_ATOMS: atom_id res chain seq x y z
N MET A 1 -15.50 -10.33 -40.61
CA MET A 1 -15.55 -9.07 -39.85
C MET A 1 -15.31 -9.25 -38.35
N THR A 2 -15.62 -10.41 -37.74
CA THR A 2 -15.49 -10.65 -36.30
C THR A 2 -14.05 -10.66 -35.76
N ILE A 3 -13.09 -11.27 -36.47
CA ILE A 3 -11.69 -11.38 -36.02
C ILE A 3 -10.99 -10.00 -35.92
N VAL A 4 -11.31 -9.08 -36.83
CA VAL A 4 -10.74 -7.73 -36.82
C VAL A 4 -11.32 -6.90 -35.67
N ALA A 5 -12.63 -7.01 -35.39
CA ALA A 5 -13.27 -6.34 -34.27
C ALA A 5 -12.77 -6.86 -32.90
N ASP A 6 -12.58 -8.19 -32.76
CA ASP A 6 -12.03 -8.80 -31.54
C ASP A 6 -10.55 -8.43 -31.31
N ASN A 7 -9.76 -8.31 -32.39
CA ASN A 7 -8.36 -7.91 -32.30
C ASN A 7 -8.23 -6.43 -31.89
N VAL A 8 -9.01 -5.54 -32.51
CA VAL A 8 -9.07 -4.11 -32.13
C VAL A 8 -9.52 -3.96 -30.67
N SER A 9 -10.54 -4.70 -30.22
CA SER A 9 -11.00 -4.71 -28.82
C SER A 9 -9.91 -5.20 -27.85
N THR A 10 -9.08 -6.15 -28.27
CA THR A 10 -8.00 -6.69 -27.45
C THR A 10 -6.82 -5.73 -27.36
N GLU A 11 -6.42 -5.10 -28.46
CA GLU A 11 -5.40 -4.05 -28.45
C GLU A 11 -5.82 -2.83 -27.62
N THR A 12 -7.09 -2.41 -27.71
CA THR A 12 -7.63 -1.34 -26.87
C THR A 12 -7.55 -1.69 -25.38
N ARG A 13 -7.95 -2.91 -24.98
CA ARG A 13 -7.85 -3.37 -23.59
C ARG A 13 -6.40 -3.39 -23.08
N ARG A 14 -5.45 -3.83 -23.92
CA ARG A 14 -4.02 -3.82 -23.59
C ARG A 14 -3.48 -2.40 -23.45
N ALA A 15 -3.87 -1.48 -24.32
CA ALA A 15 -3.48 -0.08 -24.25
C ALA A 15 -4.03 0.59 -22.97
N GLN A 16 -5.30 0.32 -22.64
CA GLN A 16 -5.90 0.80 -21.40
C GLN A 16 -5.15 0.27 -20.18
N LEU A 17 -4.87 -1.04 -20.11
CA LEU A 17 -4.12 -1.61 -19.00
C LEU A 17 -2.75 -0.94 -18.82
N ARG A 18 -2.02 -0.65 -19.90
CA ARG A 18 -0.74 0.08 -19.82
C ARG A 18 -0.91 1.48 -19.25
N SER A 19 -1.99 2.17 -19.62
CA SER A 19 -2.36 3.47 -19.02
C SER A 19 -2.63 3.31 -17.52
N ASP A 20 -3.41 2.30 -17.12
CA ASP A 20 -3.73 2.01 -15.71
C ASP A 20 -2.46 1.72 -14.90
N VAL A 21 -1.53 0.94 -15.45
CA VAL A 21 -0.22 0.66 -14.84
C VAL A 21 0.59 1.95 -14.64
N ASN A 22 0.65 2.81 -15.65
CA ASN A 22 1.36 4.09 -15.57
C ASN A 22 0.74 5.04 -14.52
N LEU A 23 -0.60 5.07 -14.42
CA LEU A 23 -1.30 5.83 -13.39
C LEU A 23 -1.08 5.25 -11.99
N ALA A 24 -1.12 3.93 -11.86
CA ALA A 24 -0.88 3.23 -10.61
C ALA A 24 0.56 3.45 -10.12
N ALA A 25 1.55 3.49 -11.03
CA ALA A 25 2.96 3.68 -10.72
C ALA A 25 3.29 5.04 -10.07
N ARG A 26 2.44 6.07 -10.24
CA ARG A 26 2.69 7.43 -9.73
C ARG A 26 2.87 7.49 -8.22
N VAL A 27 2.28 6.55 -7.49
CA VAL A 27 2.41 6.51 -6.02
C VAL A 27 3.80 6.06 -5.57
N ILE A 28 4.53 5.34 -6.42
CA ILE A 28 5.83 4.78 -6.08
C ILE A 28 6.88 5.89 -6.22
N PRO A 29 7.73 6.13 -5.21
CA PRO A 29 8.92 6.95 -5.39
C PRO A 29 9.83 6.37 -6.48
N THR A 30 10.50 7.22 -7.26
CA THR A 30 11.52 6.75 -8.19
C THR A 30 12.76 6.38 -7.37
N HIS A 31 13.10 5.10 -7.28
CA HIS A 31 14.28 4.65 -6.54
C HIS A 31 15.52 4.68 -7.43
N TYR A 32 16.68 4.82 -6.78
CA TYR A 32 18.03 4.73 -7.36
C TYR A 32 18.53 3.26 -7.25
N PRO A 33 19.67 2.86 -7.87
CA PRO A 33 20.10 1.46 -7.86
C PRO A 33 20.19 0.90 -6.43
N LEU A 34 19.74 -0.36 -6.24
CA LEU A 34 19.73 -1.04 -4.92
C LEU A 34 21.12 -1.18 -4.30
N GLU A 35 22.17 -0.97 -5.09
CA GLU A 35 23.58 -1.02 -4.69
C GLU A 35 24.05 0.26 -3.98
N THR A 36 23.25 1.34 -3.97
CA THR A 36 23.63 2.62 -3.37
C THR A 36 22.66 3.02 -2.24
N PHE A 37 23.18 3.19 -1.02
CA PHE A 37 22.38 3.61 0.14
C PHE A 37 22.07 5.11 0.05
N ILE A 38 20.81 5.46 -0.20
CA ILE A 38 20.33 6.85 -0.25
C ILE A 38 19.01 6.94 0.52
N ALA A 39 18.86 8.00 1.32
CA ALA A 39 17.58 8.32 1.94
C ALA A 39 16.55 8.67 0.86
N VAL A 40 15.50 7.86 0.72
CA VAL A 40 14.41 8.11 -0.22
C VAL A 40 13.25 8.74 0.53
N ASN A 41 12.73 9.86 0.03
CA ASN A 41 11.49 10.46 0.53
C ASN A 41 10.31 9.51 0.23
N PRO A 42 9.67 8.88 1.23
CA PRO A 42 8.54 7.98 1.01
C PRO A 42 7.32 8.68 0.39
N LEU A 43 7.29 10.01 0.44
CA LEU A 43 6.24 10.85 -0.13
C LEU A 43 6.59 11.41 -1.51
N ALA A 44 7.71 11.03 -2.13
CA ALA A 44 8.16 11.64 -3.40
C ALA A 44 7.10 11.55 -4.51
N GLY A 45 6.36 10.44 -4.60
CA GLY A 45 5.27 10.26 -5.56
C GLY A 45 3.99 11.08 -5.24
N LEU A 46 3.96 11.77 -4.11
CA LEU A 46 2.80 12.49 -3.55
C LEU A 46 3.10 13.99 -3.31
N GLU A 47 4.24 14.50 -3.77
CA GLU A 47 4.68 15.89 -3.53
C GLU A 47 3.80 16.95 -4.18
N SER A 48 2.98 16.56 -5.17
CA SER A 48 1.99 17.46 -5.78
C SER A 48 0.77 17.72 -4.89
N MET A 49 0.65 17.04 -3.75
CA MET A 49 -0.44 17.20 -2.79
C MET A 49 0.02 17.97 -1.54
N PRO A 50 -0.89 18.69 -0.85
CA PRO A 50 -0.59 19.23 0.47
C PRO A 50 -0.10 18.14 1.43
N PHE A 51 0.90 18.45 2.26
CA PHE A 51 1.61 17.48 3.10
C PHE A 51 0.69 16.54 3.88
N GLU A 52 -0.37 17.06 4.50
CA GLU A 52 -1.31 16.24 5.27
C GLU A 52 -2.11 15.25 4.41
N GLN A 53 -2.46 15.67 3.20
CA GLN A 53 -3.13 14.80 2.24
C GLN A 53 -2.16 13.72 1.75
N ALA A 54 -0.89 14.09 1.49
CA ALA A 54 0.16 13.15 1.14
C ALA A 54 0.41 12.12 2.24
N VAL A 55 0.48 12.54 3.51
CA VAL A 55 0.64 11.63 4.67
C VAL A 55 -0.55 10.69 4.81
N ARG A 56 -1.79 11.19 4.71
CA ARG A 56 -2.99 10.33 4.75
C ARG A 56 -3.00 9.32 3.60
N ARG A 57 -2.71 9.79 2.38
CA ARG A 57 -2.63 8.93 1.19
C ARG A 57 -1.52 7.89 1.33
N ALA A 58 -0.37 8.26 1.88
CA ALA A 58 0.71 7.32 2.21
C ALA A 58 0.31 6.33 3.32
N GLY A 59 -0.50 6.75 4.29
CA GLY A 59 -1.12 5.85 5.26
C GLY A 59 -2.00 4.79 4.57
N ASP A 60 -2.86 5.19 3.65
CA ASP A 60 -3.72 4.27 2.91
C ASP A 60 -2.95 3.33 1.97
N LEU A 61 -1.83 3.80 1.40
CA LEU A 61 -1.00 3.05 0.46
C LEU A 61 0.03 2.14 1.14
N TYR A 62 0.66 2.60 2.21
CA TYR A 62 1.83 1.97 2.83
C TYR A 62 1.60 1.57 4.29
N GLY A 63 0.55 2.07 4.94
CA GLY A 63 0.38 1.96 6.40
C GLY A 63 1.39 2.82 7.18
N SER A 64 2.01 3.81 6.53
CA SER A 64 3.01 4.68 7.16
C SER A 64 2.33 5.85 7.87
N ALA A 65 2.83 6.19 9.06
CA ALA A 65 2.36 7.35 9.82
C ALA A 65 2.73 8.68 9.19
N GLY A 66 3.88 8.77 8.50
CA GLY A 66 4.40 10.01 7.91
C GLY A 66 4.77 11.12 8.89
N VAL A 67 4.44 10.95 10.18
CA VAL A 67 4.78 11.83 11.30
C VAL A 67 5.15 10.99 12.52
N LEU A 68 5.73 11.64 13.53
CA LEU A 68 5.97 11.01 14.83
C LEU A 68 4.64 10.62 15.49
N ASP A 69 4.67 9.58 16.31
CA ASP A 69 3.48 9.21 17.08
C ASP A 69 3.17 10.24 18.19
N GLU A 70 1.92 10.25 18.63
CA GLU A 70 1.45 11.17 19.67
C GLU A 70 2.19 10.98 20.99
N THR A 71 2.65 9.76 21.30
CA THR A 71 3.47 9.50 22.49
C THR A 71 4.78 10.26 22.46
N THR A 72 5.42 10.35 21.29
CA THR A 72 6.65 11.11 21.08
C THR A 72 6.38 12.61 21.19
N PHE A 73 5.31 13.13 20.56
CA PHE A 73 4.94 14.54 20.71
C PHE A 73 4.64 14.92 22.17
N ARG A 74 3.93 14.06 22.92
CA ARG A 74 3.69 14.26 24.36
C ARG A 74 4.98 14.24 25.17
N ALA A 75 5.97 13.40 24.81
CA ALA A 75 7.28 13.41 25.46
C ALA A 75 8.04 14.72 25.19
N LEU A 76 8.01 15.23 23.96
CA LEU A 76 8.59 16.52 23.58
C LEU A 76 7.92 17.69 24.31
N TYR A 77 6.62 17.60 24.56
CA TYR A 77 5.92 18.57 25.40
C TYR A 77 6.38 18.51 26.86
N ARG A 78 6.46 17.31 27.46
CA ARG A 78 6.94 17.14 28.85
C ARG A 78 8.38 17.60 29.06
N SER A 79 9.24 17.53 28.03
CA SER A 79 10.61 18.03 28.10
C SER A 79 10.73 19.55 27.86
N GLY A 80 9.61 20.24 27.62
CA GLY A 80 9.56 21.68 27.34
C GLY A 80 10.01 22.05 25.93
N ARG A 81 10.23 21.07 25.04
CA ARG A 81 10.57 21.33 23.62
C ARG A 81 9.36 21.82 22.83
N ILE A 82 8.16 21.36 23.19
CA ILE A 82 6.88 21.88 22.72
C ILE A 82 6.20 22.55 23.90
N THR A 83 5.72 23.77 23.71
CA THR A 83 5.11 24.60 24.75
C THR A 83 3.60 24.78 24.53
N ASP A 84 2.93 25.30 25.54
CA ASP A 84 1.53 25.72 25.41
C ASP A 84 1.31 26.75 24.29
N ALA A 85 2.28 27.65 24.08
CA ALA A 85 2.21 28.65 23.02
C ALA A 85 2.31 28.02 21.62
N ASP A 86 3.12 26.96 21.46
CA ASP A 86 3.23 26.23 20.20
C ASP A 86 1.93 25.49 19.86
N LEU A 87 1.29 24.87 20.85
CA LEU A 87 -0.01 24.22 20.68
C LEU A 87 -1.10 25.24 20.36
N GLU A 88 -1.16 26.35 21.10
CA GLU A 88 -2.18 27.39 20.89
C GLU A 88 -2.05 28.03 19.50
N SER A 89 -0.82 28.38 19.08
CA SER A 89 -0.59 28.96 17.75
C SER A 89 -0.96 28.00 16.63
N THR A 90 -0.64 26.71 16.77
CA THR A 90 -1.01 25.67 15.80
C THR A 90 -2.52 25.46 15.73
N LEU A 91 -3.21 25.40 16.87
CA LEU A 91 -4.66 25.29 16.92
C LEU A 91 -5.33 26.52 16.30
N ARG A 92 -4.81 27.73 16.56
CA ARG A 92 -5.32 28.98 15.99
C ARG A 92 -5.17 29.06 14.49
N LEU A 93 -4.03 28.61 13.96
CA LEU A 93 -3.81 28.53 12.52
C LEU A 93 -4.83 27.60 11.84
N ARG A 94 -5.19 26.50 12.50
CA ARG A 94 -5.97 25.42 11.88
C ARG A 94 -7.48 25.51 12.10
N TYR A 95 -7.90 26.03 13.25
CA TYR A 95 -9.29 26.06 13.69
C TYR A 95 -9.69 27.41 14.31
N PRO A 96 -9.48 28.54 13.61
CA PRO A 96 -9.73 29.87 14.19
C PRO A 96 -11.17 30.04 14.67
N THR A 97 -12.15 29.70 13.82
CA THR A 97 -13.58 29.81 14.15
C THR A 97 -14.00 28.94 15.34
N LEU A 98 -13.37 27.78 15.53
CA LEU A 98 -13.68 26.90 16.66
C LEU A 98 -13.15 27.49 17.97
N LEU A 99 -11.99 28.16 17.93
CA LEU A 99 -11.37 28.78 19.10
C LEU A 99 -12.05 30.07 19.52
N ASP A 100 -12.71 30.76 18.60
CA ASP A 100 -13.56 31.92 18.87
C ASP A 100 -14.97 31.51 19.36
N GLY A 101 -15.22 30.21 19.45
CA GLY A 101 -16.47 29.68 19.98
C GLY A 101 -16.65 29.88 21.48
N GLU A 102 -17.90 29.73 21.93
CA GLU A 102 -18.26 29.89 23.33
C GLU A 102 -17.61 28.84 24.24
N PRO A 103 -17.18 29.22 25.45
CA PRO A 103 -16.69 28.26 26.45
C PRO A 103 -17.75 27.21 26.81
N VAL A 104 -17.28 26.00 27.10
CA VAL A 104 -18.12 24.89 27.52
C VAL A 104 -18.05 24.75 29.04
N ARG A 105 -19.21 24.64 29.69
CA ARG A 105 -19.30 24.36 31.11
C ARG A 105 -19.27 22.84 31.36
N MET A 106 -18.25 22.37 32.07
CA MET A 106 -18.12 20.98 32.52
C MET A 106 -18.13 20.95 34.05
N GLY A 107 -19.29 20.58 34.61
CA GLY A 107 -19.52 20.65 36.06
C GLY A 107 -19.36 22.07 36.61
N THR A 108 -18.41 22.26 37.51
CA THR A 108 -18.06 23.57 38.10
C THR A 108 -17.01 24.36 37.32
N ARG A 109 -16.42 23.77 36.28
CA ARG A 109 -15.38 24.41 35.46
C ARG A 109 -15.98 24.97 34.18
N VAL A 110 -15.48 26.12 33.76
CA VAL A 110 -15.72 26.69 32.43
C VAL A 110 -14.42 26.55 31.65
N LEU A 111 -14.47 25.84 30.53
CA LEU A 111 -13.30 25.53 29.71
C LEU A 111 -13.46 26.17 28.34
N THR A 112 -12.44 26.89 27.89
CA THR A 112 -12.42 27.42 26.53
C THR A 112 -12.19 26.29 25.51
N PRO A 113 -12.58 26.47 24.24
CA PRO A 113 -12.28 25.49 23.20
C PRO A 113 -10.78 25.17 23.09
N SER A 114 -9.92 26.17 23.28
CA SER A 114 -8.45 26.00 23.34
C SER A 114 -8.03 25.04 24.46
N GLN A 115 -8.53 25.25 25.68
CA GLN A 115 -8.20 24.43 26.84
C GLN A 115 -8.65 22.98 26.63
N LEU A 116 -9.81 22.77 26.01
CA LEU A 116 -10.32 21.45 25.68
C LEU A 116 -9.47 20.72 24.64
N LEU A 117 -9.16 21.38 23.52
CA LEU A 117 -8.36 20.78 22.44
C LEU A 117 -6.94 20.47 22.91
N ARG A 118 -6.33 21.38 23.68
CA ARG A 118 -5.02 21.14 24.31
C ARG A 118 -5.08 19.97 25.29
N GLY A 119 -6.14 19.88 26.10
CA GLY A 119 -6.38 18.75 26.99
C GLY A 119 -6.44 17.41 26.25
N ASP A 120 -7.19 17.35 25.14
CA ASP A 120 -7.29 16.14 24.29
C ASP A 120 -5.92 15.79 23.65
N LEU A 121 -5.18 16.77 23.14
CA LEU A 121 -3.85 16.53 22.56
C LEU A 121 -2.85 15.95 23.58
N LEU A 122 -2.87 16.44 24.83
CA LEU A 122 -1.92 16.04 25.88
C LEU A 122 -2.33 14.78 26.65
N HIS A 123 -3.64 14.55 26.82
CA HIS A 123 -4.17 13.53 27.73
C HIS A 123 -5.26 12.64 27.11
N GLY A 124 -5.77 12.99 25.93
CA GLY A 124 -6.77 12.21 25.21
C GLY A 124 -6.30 10.83 24.79
N SER A 125 -7.25 10.05 24.26
CA SER A 125 -6.97 8.74 23.69
C SER A 125 -6.07 8.88 22.46
N LEU A 126 -5.06 8.00 22.34
CA LEU A 126 -4.13 8.05 21.23
C LEU A 126 -4.85 7.80 19.90
N ALA A 127 -4.52 8.57 18.86
CA ALA A 127 -4.99 8.27 17.52
C ALA A 127 -4.49 6.88 17.07
N PRO A 128 -5.35 6.07 16.43
CA PRO A 128 -4.91 4.78 15.90
C PRO A 128 -3.86 5.01 14.82
N LYS A 129 -2.85 4.13 14.78
CA LYS A 129 -1.85 4.13 13.70
C LYS A 129 -2.55 3.95 12.36
N PRO A 130 -2.13 4.67 11.30
CA PRO A 130 -2.73 4.48 10.00
C PRO A 130 -2.51 3.04 9.55
N LEU A 131 -3.57 2.46 9.00
CA LEU A 131 -3.54 1.13 8.42
C LEU A 131 -3.60 1.28 6.90
N ARG A 132 -2.81 0.46 6.22
CA ARG A 132 -2.88 0.34 4.77
C ARG A 132 -4.29 -0.10 4.37
N ARG A 133 -4.94 0.68 3.50
CA ARG A 133 -6.31 0.45 3.02
C ARG A 133 -6.36 -0.19 1.64
N ASN A 134 -5.41 0.17 0.77
CA ASN A 134 -5.32 -0.40 -0.56
C ASN A 134 -4.73 -1.80 -0.45
N MET A 135 -5.57 -2.83 -0.39
CA MET A 135 -5.16 -4.21 -0.15
C MET A 135 -5.56 -5.12 -1.30
N THR A 136 -4.71 -6.07 -1.66
CA THR A 136 -5.05 -7.08 -2.67
C THR A 136 -6.07 -8.09 -2.09
N GLN A 137 -6.73 -8.87 -2.95
CA GLN A 137 -7.72 -9.86 -2.51
C GLN A 137 -7.12 -10.86 -1.52
N SER A 138 -5.93 -11.38 -1.81
CA SER A 138 -5.25 -12.34 -0.93
C SER A 138 -4.95 -11.76 0.45
N GLU A 139 -4.67 -10.46 0.56
CA GLU A 139 -4.48 -9.86 1.89
C GLU A 139 -5.76 -9.82 2.71
N GLN A 140 -6.92 -9.70 2.06
CA GLN A 140 -8.21 -9.60 2.72
C GLN A 140 -8.75 -10.96 3.18
N VAL A 141 -8.55 -12.00 2.36
CA VAL A 141 -9.17 -13.32 2.57
C VAL A 141 -8.20 -14.44 2.93
N ALA A 142 -6.91 -14.29 2.62
CA ALA A 142 -5.90 -15.34 2.85
C ALA A 142 -4.48 -14.73 3.01
N PRO A 143 -4.17 -14.07 4.14
CA PRO A 143 -2.89 -13.37 4.33
C PRO A 143 -1.64 -14.22 4.08
N GLN A 144 -1.72 -15.53 4.32
CA GLN A 144 -0.67 -16.50 3.98
C GLN A 144 -0.40 -16.59 2.46
N VAL A 145 -1.43 -16.46 1.62
CA VAL A 145 -1.29 -16.40 0.16
C VAL A 145 -0.62 -15.09 -0.24
N ALA A 146 -1.01 -13.96 0.36
CA ALA A 146 -0.35 -12.68 0.12
C ALA A 146 1.16 -12.75 0.44
N GLY A 147 1.51 -13.37 1.57
CA GLY A 147 2.92 -13.62 1.95
C GLY A 147 3.66 -14.52 0.95
N GLN A 148 3.00 -15.55 0.39
CA GLN A 148 3.59 -16.37 -0.67
C GLN A 148 3.81 -15.59 -1.96
N VAL A 149 2.86 -14.74 -2.38
CA VAL A 149 3.02 -13.85 -3.54
C VAL A 149 4.22 -12.91 -3.34
N ASP A 150 4.35 -12.32 -2.14
CA ASP A 150 5.48 -11.44 -1.80
C ASP A 150 6.82 -12.18 -1.86
N ALA A 151 6.90 -13.39 -1.29
CA ALA A 151 8.11 -14.21 -1.31
C ALA A 151 8.51 -14.65 -2.73
N GLN A 152 7.52 -15.00 -3.57
CA GLN A 152 7.75 -15.33 -4.98
C GLN A 152 8.27 -14.10 -5.74
N ALA A 153 7.61 -12.94 -5.57
CA ALA A 153 7.98 -11.71 -6.25
C ALA A 153 9.41 -11.27 -5.90
N ALA A 154 9.75 -11.23 -4.61
CA ALA A 154 11.09 -10.86 -4.15
C ALA A 154 12.17 -11.79 -4.73
N ARG A 155 11.91 -13.10 -4.77
CA ARG A 155 12.85 -14.08 -5.31
C ARG A 155 13.08 -13.92 -6.81
N TRP A 156 12.01 -13.70 -7.59
CA TRP A 156 12.15 -13.51 -9.04
C TRP A 156 12.83 -12.19 -9.38
N CYS A 157 12.53 -11.12 -8.65
CA CYS A 157 13.28 -9.87 -8.78
C CYS A 157 14.77 -10.08 -8.42
N ALA A 158 15.08 -10.76 -7.32
CA ALA A 158 16.47 -11.06 -6.95
C ALA A 158 17.19 -11.94 -7.99
N ALA A 159 16.49 -12.91 -8.60
CA ALA A 159 17.06 -13.76 -9.64
C ALA A 159 17.33 -12.97 -10.94
N PHE A 160 16.45 -12.05 -11.29
CA PHE A 160 16.56 -11.26 -12.52
C PHE A 160 17.60 -10.13 -12.40
N PHE A 161 17.61 -9.41 -11.28
CA PHE A 161 18.57 -8.34 -11.01
C PHE A 161 19.89 -8.84 -10.41
N GLY A 162 19.98 -10.14 -10.10
CA GLY A 162 21.18 -10.75 -9.55
C GLY A 162 22.40 -10.52 -10.45
N SER A 163 23.56 -10.26 -9.84
CA SER A 163 24.80 -10.02 -10.57
C SER A 163 25.13 -11.19 -11.50
N PRO A 164 25.68 -10.94 -12.70
CA PRO A 164 26.27 -11.99 -13.55
C PRO A 164 27.39 -12.79 -12.84
N ALA A 165 27.98 -12.24 -11.76
CA ALA A 165 28.96 -12.91 -10.92
C ALA A 165 28.33 -13.89 -9.91
N ALA A 166 27.01 -13.83 -9.68
CA ALA A 166 26.29 -14.91 -9.01
C ALA A 166 26.34 -16.11 -9.97
N GLY A 167 26.99 -17.19 -9.57
CA GLY A 167 27.43 -18.27 -10.47
C GLY A 167 26.35 -18.96 -11.32
N TRP A 168 25.07 -18.60 -11.16
CA TRP A 168 23.94 -19.05 -11.96
C TRP A 168 23.01 -17.88 -12.32
N PRO A 169 23.22 -17.20 -13.47
CA PRO A 169 22.29 -16.16 -13.94
C PRO A 169 20.93 -16.78 -14.32
N MET A 170 19.86 -15.98 -14.20
CA MET A 170 18.52 -16.42 -14.60
C MET A 170 18.51 -16.83 -16.09
N PRO A 171 18.11 -18.07 -16.43
CA PRO A 171 17.98 -18.50 -17.81
C PRO A 171 17.03 -17.59 -18.59
N ASP A 172 17.36 -17.33 -19.85
CA ASP A 172 16.54 -16.53 -20.77
C ASP A 172 16.22 -15.10 -20.30
N HIS A 173 16.97 -14.52 -19.34
CA HIS A 173 16.73 -13.16 -18.83
C HIS A 173 16.71 -12.10 -19.95
N HIS A 174 17.52 -12.28 -21.00
CA HIS A 174 17.57 -11.41 -22.18
C HIS A 174 16.25 -11.37 -22.98
N LEU A 175 15.36 -12.35 -22.79
CA LEU A 175 14.03 -12.38 -23.41
C LEU A 175 12.98 -11.54 -22.66
N GLY A 176 13.37 -10.95 -21.53
CA GLY A 176 12.54 -10.11 -20.66
C GLY A 176 12.00 -10.82 -19.43
N PHE A 177 11.77 -10.06 -18.36
CA PHE A 177 11.42 -10.58 -17.03
C PHE A 177 10.23 -11.53 -17.03
N TYR A 178 9.08 -11.09 -17.57
CA TYR A 178 7.86 -11.90 -17.55
C TYR A 178 8.03 -13.20 -18.35
N ARG A 179 8.71 -13.12 -19.51
CA ARG A 179 8.92 -14.29 -20.36
C ARG A 179 9.84 -15.31 -19.70
N ALA A 180 10.94 -14.86 -19.10
CA ALA A 180 11.85 -15.72 -18.36
C ALA A 180 11.14 -16.35 -17.14
N TRP A 181 10.40 -15.55 -16.37
CA TRP A 181 9.57 -16.04 -15.25
C TRP A 181 8.56 -17.11 -15.70
N ARG A 182 7.79 -16.84 -16.76
CA ARG A 182 6.75 -17.74 -17.26
C ARG A 182 7.30 -19.11 -17.65
N THR A 183 8.50 -19.16 -18.22
CA THR A 183 9.18 -20.40 -18.59
C THR A 183 9.61 -21.19 -17.35
N LEU A 184 10.17 -20.51 -16.34
CA LEU A 184 10.82 -21.16 -15.20
C LEU A 184 9.85 -21.48 -14.04
N ALA A 185 8.85 -20.63 -13.79
CA ALA A 185 7.96 -20.74 -12.65
C ALA A 185 7.18 -22.07 -12.56
N PRO A 186 6.70 -22.68 -13.66
CA PRO A 186 6.11 -24.01 -13.61
C PRO A 186 7.03 -25.15 -13.14
N GLY A 187 8.35 -24.94 -13.20
CA GLY A 187 9.37 -25.87 -12.71
C GLY A 187 9.65 -25.75 -11.21
N ASP A 188 9.11 -24.74 -10.51
CA ASP A 188 9.39 -24.52 -9.10
C ASP A 188 8.75 -25.60 -8.21
N HIS A 189 9.52 -26.60 -7.80
CA HIS A 189 9.07 -27.72 -6.98
C HIS A 189 8.56 -27.32 -5.58
N LYS A 190 8.79 -26.07 -5.13
CA LYS A 190 8.18 -25.55 -3.90
C LYS A 190 6.69 -25.25 -4.07
N LEU A 191 6.20 -25.19 -5.32
CA LEU A 191 4.78 -25.01 -5.64
C LEU A 191 4.07 -26.34 -5.83
N SER A 192 2.79 -26.40 -5.43
CA SER A 192 1.97 -27.61 -5.60
C SER A 192 1.82 -27.98 -7.08
N ARG A 193 1.59 -29.26 -7.37
CA ARG A 193 1.39 -29.75 -8.76
C ARG A 193 0.25 -29.01 -9.47
N ARG A 194 -0.82 -28.65 -8.74
CA ARG A 194 -1.98 -27.91 -9.29
C ARG A 194 -1.60 -26.48 -9.66
N VAL A 195 -0.89 -25.77 -8.77
CA VAL A 195 -0.37 -24.42 -9.02
C VAL A 195 0.56 -24.42 -10.24
N ARG A 196 1.52 -25.35 -10.29
CA ARG A 196 2.44 -25.49 -11.45
C ARG A 196 1.70 -25.79 -12.74
N ALA A 197 0.64 -26.60 -12.70
CA ALA A 197 -0.19 -26.88 -13.87
C ALA A 197 -0.96 -25.63 -14.36
N SER A 198 -1.47 -24.80 -13.46
CA SER A 198 -2.09 -23.52 -13.81
C SER A 198 -1.08 -22.52 -14.39
N LEU A 199 0.11 -22.40 -13.80
CA LEU A 199 1.16 -21.49 -14.30
C LEU A 199 1.60 -21.82 -15.74
N ARG A 200 1.61 -23.11 -16.14
CA ARG A 200 1.90 -23.49 -17.55
C ARG A 200 0.91 -22.91 -18.55
N LYS A 201 -0.30 -22.58 -18.12
CA LYS A 201 -1.35 -22.02 -18.96
C LYS A 201 -1.31 -20.49 -19.01
N ALA A 202 -0.38 -19.84 -18.32
CA ALA A 202 -0.26 -18.39 -18.34
C ALA A 202 -0.04 -17.89 -19.78
N PRO A 203 -0.71 -16.79 -20.20
CA PRO A 203 -0.51 -16.19 -21.52
C PRO A 203 0.94 -15.82 -21.78
N THR A 204 1.33 -15.81 -23.06
CA THR A 204 2.71 -15.49 -23.48
C THR A 204 3.06 -14.02 -23.28
N ARG A 205 2.08 -13.12 -23.42
CA ARG A 205 2.23 -11.68 -23.22
C ARG A 205 1.87 -11.29 -21.79
N ALA A 206 2.64 -10.39 -21.20
CA ALA A 206 2.40 -9.87 -19.86
C ALA A 206 1.04 -9.15 -19.76
N ASP A 207 0.67 -8.36 -20.79
CA ASP A 207 -0.62 -7.68 -20.85
C ASP A 207 -1.81 -8.67 -20.78
N ASP A 208 -1.80 -9.71 -21.60
CA ASP A 208 -2.85 -10.74 -21.58
C ASP A 208 -2.92 -11.48 -20.24
N ALA A 209 -1.76 -11.78 -19.63
CA ALA A 209 -1.71 -12.46 -18.34
C ALA A 209 -2.24 -11.59 -17.20
N ALA A 210 -1.89 -10.31 -17.18
CA ALA A 210 -2.43 -9.35 -16.22
C ALA A 210 -3.94 -9.17 -16.40
N LEU A 211 -4.44 -9.00 -17.63
CA LEU A 211 -5.88 -8.92 -17.91
C LEU A 211 -6.63 -10.18 -17.47
N GLN A 212 -6.09 -11.37 -17.79
CA GLN A 212 -6.67 -12.64 -17.38
C GLN A 212 -6.71 -12.77 -15.86
N ALA A 213 -5.63 -12.41 -15.16
CA ALA A 213 -5.57 -12.49 -13.71
C ALA A 213 -6.51 -11.49 -13.03
N LEU A 214 -6.60 -10.24 -13.51
CA LEU A 214 -7.55 -9.24 -13.01
C LEU A 214 -9.00 -9.73 -13.16
N HIS A 215 -9.33 -10.35 -14.30
CA HIS A 215 -10.65 -10.94 -14.51
C HIS A 215 -10.92 -12.10 -13.54
N GLN A 216 -9.95 -13.01 -13.34
CA GLN A 216 -10.09 -14.13 -12.38
C GLN A 216 -10.24 -13.65 -10.93
N LEU A 217 -9.62 -12.52 -10.58
CA LEU A 217 -9.70 -11.89 -9.27
C LEU A 217 -10.98 -11.03 -9.10
N GLY A 218 -11.82 -10.92 -10.13
CA GLY A 218 -13.05 -10.14 -10.10
C GLY A 218 -12.82 -8.63 -9.98
N VAL A 219 -11.69 -8.11 -10.45
CA VAL A 219 -11.36 -6.68 -10.38
C VAL A 219 -12.06 -5.94 -11.52
N ALA A 220 -12.98 -5.05 -11.17
CA ALA A 220 -13.68 -4.19 -12.13
C ALA A 220 -12.74 -3.13 -12.72
N ASP A 221 -13.06 -2.63 -13.92
CA ASP A 221 -12.24 -1.67 -14.66
C ASP A 221 -11.98 -0.39 -13.86
N ASP A 222 -13.00 0.11 -13.15
CA ASP A 222 -12.92 1.31 -12.30
C ASP A 222 -12.01 1.13 -11.08
N ASP A 223 -11.82 -0.10 -10.61
CA ASP A 223 -11.01 -0.43 -9.44
C ASP A 223 -9.56 -0.81 -9.80
N ARG A 224 -9.25 -0.98 -11.09
CA ARG A 224 -7.94 -1.48 -11.54
C ARG A 224 -6.78 -0.66 -11.00
N ILE A 225 -6.84 0.66 -11.10
CA ILE A 225 -5.74 1.53 -10.66
C ILE A 225 -5.45 1.33 -9.17
N ILE A 226 -6.49 1.29 -8.34
CA ILE A 226 -6.37 1.08 -6.89
C ILE A 226 -5.81 -0.31 -6.60
N TYR A 227 -6.28 -1.32 -7.33
CA TYR A 227 -5.81 -2.70 -7.17
C TYR A 227 -4.34 -2.88 -7.58
N LEU A 228 -3.94 -2.30 -8.70
CA LEU A 228 -2.54 -2.28 -9.15
C LEU A 228 -1.66 -1.52 -8.15
N GLN A 229 -2.13 -0.39 -7.61
CA GLN A 229 -1.44 0.32 -6.51
C GLN A 229 -1.26 -0.59 -5.29
N ALA A 230 -2.23 -1.43 -4.94
CA ALA A 230 -2.07 -2.39 -3.85
C ALA A 230 -0.91 -3.38 -4.14
N HIS A 231 -0.83 -3.95 -5.35
CA HIS A 231 0.30 -4.84 -5.69
C HIS A 231 1.66 -4.13 -5.65
N LEU A 232 1.73 -2.90 -6.15
CA LEU A 232 2.98 -2.12 -6.21
C LEU A 232 3.46 -1.73 -4.81
N THR A 233 2.54 -1.37 -3.92
CA THR A 233 2.84 -0.91 -2.55
C THR A 233 3.08 -2.04 -1.55
N ARG A 234 2.85 -3.31 -1.94
CA ARG A 234 3.20 -4.49 -1.11
C ARG A 234 4.71 -4.67 -0.96
N LEU A 235 5.46 -4.47 -2.05
CA LEU A 235 6.93 -4.50 -2.06
C LEU A 235 7.45 -3.24 -2.76
N PRO A 236 7.32 -2.06 -2.12
CA PRO A 236 7.57 -0.78 -2.77
C PRO A 236 9.02 -0.64 -3.25
N GLY A 237 9.98 -1.22 -2.53
CA GLY A 237 11.39 -1.23 -2.96
C GLY A 237 11.62 -2.00 -4.27
N TRP A 238 11.03 -3.19 -4.42
CA TRP A 238 11.14 -3.95 -5.67
C TRP A 238 10.40 -3.27 -6.83
N ALA A 239 9.18 -2.80 -6.59
CA ALA A 239 8.40 -2.11 -7.60
C ALA A 239 9.11 -0.84 -8.10
N ALA A 240 9.73 -0.08 -7.21
CA ALA A 240 10.49 1.09 -7.60
C ALA A 240 11.79 0.76 -8.33
N HIS A 241 12.49 -0.29 -7.92
CA HIS A 241 13.68 -0.74 -8.63
C HIS A 241 13.34 -1.20 -10.05
N VAL A 242 12.23 -1.94 -10.22
CA VAL A 242 11.70 -2.30 -11.55
C VAL A 242 11.41 -1.04 -12.39
N ARG A 243 10.75 -0.03 -11.81
CA ARG A 243 10.47 1.24 -12.51
C ARG A 243 11.75 1.93 -12.97
N TRP A 244 12.75 2.03 -12.10
CA TRP A 244 14.06 2.63 -12.42
C TRP A 244 14.82 1.84 -13.49
N SER A 245 14.75 0.51 -13.43
CA SER A 245 15.36 -0.41 -14.38
C SER A 245 14.70 -0.35 -15.78
N ALA A 246 13.38 -0.10 -15.83
CA ALA A 246 12.63 0.05 -17.07
C ALA A 246 13.08 1.27 -17.89
N GLU A 247 13.35 2.40 -17.23
CA GLU A 247 13.87 3.63 -17.86
C GLU A 247 15.23 3.42 -18.53
N ARG A 248 15.95 2.34 -18.19
CA ARG A 248 17.27 1.98 -18.70
C ARG A 248 17.25 0.83 -19.72
N GLY A 249 16.07 0.33 -20.07
CA GLY A 249 15.94 -0.73 -21.08
C GLY A 249 16.51 -2.09 -20.66
N THR A 250 16.50 -2.40 -19.35
CA THR A 250 17.07 -3.64 -18.78
C THR A 250 16.23 -4.91 -19.03
N GLY A 251 15.19 -4.83 -19.87
CA GLY A 251 14.32 -5.97 -20.18
C GLY A 251 13.25 -6.29 -19.12
N VAL A 252 12.94 -5.34 -18.23
CA VAL A 252 11.82 -5.45 -17.28
C VAL A 252 11.07 -4.14 -17.19
N ASP A 253 9.75 -4.22 -17.10
CA ASP A 253 8.89 -3.09 -16.77
C ASP A 253 7.89 -3.42 -15.64
N LEU A 254 7.12 -2.42 -15.22
CA LEU A 254 6.12 -2.58 -14.17
C LEU A 254 4.96 -3.50 -14.59
N LEU A 255 4.65 -3.59 -15.89
CA LEU A 255 3.62 -4.49 -16.40
C LEU A 255 4.07 -5.94 -16.28
N ASP A 256 5.34 -6.26 -16.58
CA ASP A 256 5.93 -7.58 -16.39
C ASP A 256 5.88 -8.01 -14.91
N TYR A 257 6.29 -7.11 -14.01
CA TYR A 257 6.24 -7.32 -12.56
C TYR A 257 4.80 -7.55 -12.06
N LEU A 258 3.85 -6.72 -12.50
CA LEU A 258 2.44 -6.85 -12.13
C LEU A 258 1.81 -8.12 -12.70
N ALA A 259 2.07 -8.46 -13.95
CA ALA A 259 1.55 -9.67 -14.58
C ALA A 259 1.98 -10.93 -13.81
N MET A 260 3.25 -11.01 -13.40
CA MET A 260 3.75 -12.08 -12.53
C MET A 260 2.99 -12.11 -11.19
N ARG A 261 2.90 -10.98 -10.49
CA ARG A 261 2.26 -10.91 -9.16
C ARG A 261 0.78 -11.25 -9.20
N LEU A 262 0.04 -10.68 -10.15
CA LEU A 262 -1.38 -10.92 -10.36
C LEU A 262 -1.64 -12.39 -10.70
N THR A 263 -0.80 -12.98 -11.56
CA THR A 263 -0.92 -14.40 -11.92
C THR A 263 -0.69 -15.30 -10.71
N TYR A 264 0.33 -15.02 -9.89
CA TYR A 264 0.53 -15.77 -8.64
C TYR A 264 -0.66 -15.65 -7.71
N GLU A 265 -1.18 -14.43 -7.50
CA GLU A 265 -2.32 -14.24 -6.61
C GLU A 265 -3.54 -15.02 -7.09
N ALA A 266 -3.93 -14.88 -8.37
CA ALA A 266 -5.08 -15.58 -8.94
C ALA A 266 -4.94 -17.11 -8.86
N VAL A 267 -3.76 -17.63 -9.19
CA VAL A 267 -3.50 -19.09 -9.16
C VAL A 267 -3.44 -19.62 -7.72
N LEU A 268 -2.77 -18.91 -6.80
CA LEU A 268 -2.67 -19.38 -5.42
C LEU A 268 -4.01 -19.31 -4.70
N LEU A 269 -4.81 -18.26 -4.93
CA LEU A 269 -6.17 -18.16 -4.37
C LEU A 269 -7.10 -19.24 -4.92
N SER A 270 -7.09 -19.50 -6.22
CA SER A 270 -7.95 -20.54 -6.82
C SER A 270 -7.63 -21.97 -6.34
N HIS A 271 -6.42 -22.20 -5.81
CA HIS A 271 -6.01 -23.48 -5.21
C HIS A 271 -5.85 -23.40 -3.68
N ASN A 272 -6.28 -22.31 -3.05
CA ASN A 272 -6.19 -22.14 -1.61
C ASN A 272 -7.21 -23.04 -0.91
N THR A 273 -6.74 -24.05 -0.18
CA THR A 273 -7.60 -24.99 0.56
C THR A 273 -7.94 -24.51 1.96
N PHE A 274 -7.35 -23.40 2.41
CA PHE A 274 -7.65 -22.82 3.71
C PHE A 274 -9.00 -22.11 3.67
N SER A 275 -9.82 -22.31 4.70
CA SER A 275 -11.09 -21.62 4.89
C SER A 275 -10.86 -20.11 4.86
N VAL A 276 -11.61 -19.42 3.99
CA VAL A 276 -11.73 -17.96 4.05
C VAL A 276 -12.28 -17.62 5.44
N PRO A 277 -11.69 -16.69 6.19
CA PRO A 277 -12.24 -16.24 7.46
C PRO A 277 -13.70 -15.80 7.29
N ASP A 278 -14.58 -16.16 8.24
CA ASP A 278 -16.01 -15.79 8.20
C ASP A 278 -16.21 -14.26 8.13
N GLU A 279 -15.26 -13.49 8.66
CA GLU A 279 -15.19 -12.04 8.48
C GLU A 279 -13.90 -11.61 7.75
N PRO A 280 -14.00 -10.76 6.72
CA PRO A 280 -12.82 -10.19 6.07
C PRO A 280 -11.94 -9.43 7.06
N VAL A 281 -10.62 -9.44 6.87
CA VAL A 281 -9.65 -8.64 7.67
C VAL A 281 -9.97 -7.13 7.62
N ALA A 282 -10.78 -6.68 6.65
CA ALA A 282 -11.30 -5.32 6.60
C ALA A 282 -12.38 -5.01 7.66
N ALA A 283 -13.17 -6.01 8.08
CA ALA A 283 -14.29 -5.85 9.02
C ALA A 283 -13.83 -5.70 10.48
N THR A 284 -12.66 -6.22 10.85
CA THR A 284 -12.11 -6.21 12.21
C THR A 284 -11.27 -4.97 12.55
N ARG A 285 -11.34 -3.90 11.76
CA ARG A 285 -10.43 -2.75 11.89
C ARG A 285 -10.86 -1.73 12.95
N PRO A 286 -9.92 -1.20 13.76
CA PRO A 286 -10.21 -0.16 14.73
C PRO A 286 -10.66 1.13 14.02
N ARG A 287 -11.88 1.55 14.34
CA ARG A 287 -12.46 2.84 13.96
C ARG A 287 -11.80 3.96 14.75
N ILE A 288 -11.54 5.11 14.12
CA ILE A 288 -11.18 6.33 14.86
C ILE A 288 -12.37 6.69 15.77
N PRO A 289 -12.21 6.73 17.10
CA PRO A 289 -13.29 7.10 17.99
C PRO A 289 -13.74 8.53 17.69
N SER A 290 -15.06 8.75 17.66
CA SER A 290 -15.65 10.08 17.51
C SER A 290 -15.23 10.98 18.67
N ALA A 291 -15.30 12.30 18.47
CA ALA A 291 -15.03 13.27 19.54
C ALA A 291 -15.89 13.02 20.79
N ARG A 292 -17.13 12.55 20.61
CA ARG A 292 -18.03 12.16 21.70
C ARG A 292 -17.50 10.97 22.51
N GLU A 293 -17.01 9.93 21.83
CA GLU A 293 -16.44 8.75 22.50
C GLU A 293 -15.12 9.07 23.19
N ARG A 294 -14.28 9.94 22.61
CA ARG A 294 -13.06 10.41 23.27
C ARG A 294 -13.35 11.23 24.52
N ALA A 295 -14.36 12.10 24.49
CA ALA A 295 -14.79 12.87 25.66
C ALA A 295 -15.30 11.96 26.79
N ALA A 296 -16.11 10.96 26.46
CA ALA A 296 -16.60 9.99 27.45
C ALA A 296 -15.44 9.21 28.13
N ALA A 297 -14.44 8.78 27.36
CA ALA A 297 -13.27 8.09 27.90
C ALA A 297 -12.38 8.97 28.81
N LEU A 298 -12.39 10.29 28.60
CA LEU A 298 -11.70 11.25 29.46
C LEU A 298 -12.41 11.42 30.81
N ASP A 299 -13.75 11.44 30.82
CA ASP A 299 -14.55 11.50 32.04
C ASP A 299 -14.37 10.23 32.90
N GLU A 300 -14.29 9.04 32.27
CA GLU A 300 -14.07 7.76 32.98
C GLU A 300 -12.67 7.67 33.60
N ASN A 301 -11.62 8.09 32.89
CA ASN A 301 -10.24 8.06 33.42
C ASN A 301 -9.95 9.19 34.42
N GLY A 302 -10.66 10.31 34.35
CA GLY A 302 -10.57 11.41 35.30
C GLY A 302 -11.26 11.16 36.65
N GLY A 303 -12.07 10.10 36.76
CA GLY A 303 -12.75 9.69 37.99
C GLY A 303 -11.90 8.86 38.96
N SER A 304 -10.74 8.35 38.53
CA SER A 304 -9.92 7.40 39.29
C SER A 304 -8.77 8.04 40.10
N THR A 305 -8.71 9.37 40.17
CA THR A 305 -7.72 10.13 40.96
C THR A 305 -8.35 10.99 42.05
N ARG A 306 -9.38 10.47 42.73
CA ARG A 306 -9.85 11.00 44.02
C ARG A 306 -9.31 10.17 45.18
#